data_AF-A0A821WIF1-F1
#
_entry.id   AF-A0A821WIF1-F1
#
_cell.length_a   1.000
_cell.length_b   1.000
_cell.length_c   1.000
_cell.angle_alpha   90.00
_cell.angle_beta   90.00
_cell.angle_gamma   90.00
#
_symmetry.space_group_name_H-M   'P 1'
#
loop_
_entity.id
_entity.type
_entity.pdbx_description
1 polymer ?
#
loop_
_entity_poly.entity_id
_entity_poly.type
_entity_poly.pdbx_seq_one_letter_code
_entity_poly.pdbx_strand_id
1 'polypeptide(L)'
;MSLSEESNKFAHDKIQWLLENQCRIPVRSTTPIHYYYKTSDTLIDQADYYYQTNQFEQSFILYSRYITLFVEELKKYHRDFPNVSINDRERVKDIIRTKAFPRAEELKEKLKEKYIREYQEKQKTTDENEEDYSKISVSTLTCAPIT
;
A
#
# COMPACT_ATOMS: atom_id res chain seq x y z
N MET A 1 7.82 4.86 24.18
CA MET A 1 8.38 4.18 23.00
C MET A 1 9.51 5.02 22.46
N SER A 2 10.51 4.44 21.81
CA SER A 2 11.52 5.24 21.11
C SER A 2 10.93 5.80 19.81
N LEU A 3 11.42 6.96 19.33
CA LEU A 3 10.99 7.56 18.06
C LEU A 3 11.11 6.58 16.86
N SER A 4 12.08 5.66 16.95
CA SER A 4 12.26 4.60 15.97
C SER A 4 11.13 3.55 15.99
N GLU A 5 10.58 3.24 17.16
CA GLU A 5 9.45 2.30 17.29
C GLU A 5 8.15 2.93 16.80
N GLU A 6 7.92 4.21 17.09
CA GLU A 6 6.72 4.94 16.67
C GLU A 6 6.64 5.11 15.15
N SER A 7 7.76 5.51 14.52
CA SER A 7 7.84 5.62 13.06
C SER A 7 7.65 4.28 12.35
N ASN A 8 8.21 3.18 12.90
CA ASN A 8 7.98 1.83 12.38
C ASN A 8 6.52 1.40 12.52
N LYS A 9 5.89 1.66 13.67
CA LYS A 9 4.47 1.36 13.89
C LYS A 9 3.58 2.15 12.92
N PHE A 10 3.84 3.43 12.74
CA PHE A 10 3.10 4.28 11.79
C PHE A 10 3.19 3.74 10.36
N ALA A 11 4.40 3.39 9.91
CA ALA A 11 4.61 2.82 8.58
C ALA A 11 3.86 1.50 8.39
N HIS A 12 3.92 0.62 9.39
CA HIS A 12 3.17 -0.64 9.41
C HIS A 12 1.66 -0.41 9.30
N ASP A 13 1.10 0.44 10.16
CA ASP A 13 -0.34 0.72 10.20
C ASP A 13 -0.84 1.32 8.88
N LYS A 14 -0.03 2.17 8.24
CA LYS A 14 -0.36 2.75 6.92
C LYS A 14 -0.35 1.71 5.81
N ILE A 15 0.64 0.82 5.77
CA ILE A 15 0.66 -0.30 4.80
C ILE A 15 -0.51 -1.24 5.04
N GLN A 16 -0.83 -1.55 6.29
CA GLN A 16 -1.97 -2.37 6.65
C GLN A 16 -3.28 -1.73 6.19
N TRP A 17 -3.43 -0.42 6.40
CA TRP A 17 -4.57 0.34 5.91
C TRP A 17 -4.72 0.24 4.38
N LEU A 18 -3.63 0.28 3.60
CA LEU A 18 -3.69 0.08 2.14
C LEU A 18 -4.25 -1.30 1.76
N LEU A 19 -3.86 -2.35 2.50
CA LEU A 19 -4.33 -3.71 2.27
C LEU A 19 -5.80 -3.91 2.64
N GLU A 20 -6.25 -3.24 3.70
CA GLU A 20 -7.65 -3.31 4.17
C GLU A 20 -8.59 -2.50 3.28
N ASN A 21 -8.13 -1.34 2.79
CA ASN A 21 -8.93 -0.41 1.99
C ASN A 21 -8.77 -0.64 0.48
N GLN A 22 -8.08 -1.70 0.06
CA GLN A 22 -8.08 -2.08 -1.34
C GLN A 22 -9.51 -2.43 -1.79
N CYS A 23 -9.95 -1.88 -2.90
CA CYS A 23 -11.21 -2.27 -3.51
C CYS A 23 -11.11 -3.72 -4.01
N ARG A 24 -11.60 -4.69 -3.23
CA ARG A 24 -11.63 -6.11 -3.63
C ARG A 24 -12.50 -6.28 -4.86
N ILE A 25 -12.10 -7.19 -5.75
CA ILE A 25 -12.87 -7.52 -6.95
C ILE A 25 -14.02 -8.44 -6.52
N PRO A 26 -15.29 -8.02 -6.62
CA PRO A 26 -16.42 -8.84 -6.21
C PRO A 26 -16.56 -10.04 -7.15
N VAL A 27 -16.38 -11.24 -6.62
CA VAL A 27 -16.55 -12.48 -7.36
C VAL A 27 -18.02 -12.91 -7.31
N ARG A 28 -18.60 -13.18 -8.48
CA ARG A 28 -19.96 -13.66 -8.65
C ARG A 28 -19.95 -14.98 -9.41
N SER A 29 -20.68 -15.97 -8.92
CA SER A 29 -20.82 -17.27 -9.57
C SER A 29 -21.56 -17.22 -10.91
N THR A 30 -22.30 -16.15 -11.18
CA THR A 30 -23.01 -15.92 -12.45
C THR A 30 -22.08 -15.45 -13.57
N THR A 31 -20.95 -14.85 -13.22
CA THR A 31 -19.98 -14.32 -14.19
C THR A 31 -19.10 -15.46 -14.66
N PRO A 32 -18.95 -15.73 -15.96
CA PRO A 32 -18.10 -16.84 -16.41
C PRO A 32 -16.64 -16.64 -15.98
N ILE A 33 -16.00 -17.72 -15.50
CA ILE A 33 -14.70 -17.64 -14.86
C ILE A 33 -13.60 -17.02 -15.72
N HIS A 34 -13.63 -17.26 -17.04
CA HIS A 34 -12.63 -16.75 -17.98
C HIS A 34 -12.61 -15.21 -18.02
N TYR A 35 -13.71 -14.53 -17.65
CA TYR A 35 -13.71 -13.06 -17.53
C TYR A 35 -12.77 -12.58 -16.43
N TYR A 36 -12.70 -13.28 -15.30
CA TYR A 36 -11.78 -12.92 -14.22
C TYR A 36 -10.33 -13.09 -14.67
N TYR A 37 -10.01 -14.17 -15.37
CA TYR A 37 -8.67 -14.40 -15.93
C TYR A 37 -8.29 -13.31 -16.95
N LYS A 38 -9.18 -13.02 -17.90
CA LYS A 38 -8.92 -11.98 -18.92
C LYS A 38 -8.80 -10.58 -18.32
N THR A 39 -9.67 -10.22 -17.39
CA THR A 39 -9.64 -8.89 -16.75
C THR A 39 -8.45 -8.75 -15.81
N SER A 40 -7.97 -9.85 -15.24
CA SER A 40 -6.78 -9.84 -14.38
C SER A 40 -5.50 -9.47 -15.14
N ASP A 41 -5.44 -9.70 -16.46
CA ASP A 41 -4.29 -9.31 -17.27
C ASP A 41 -4.15 -7.78 -17.31
N THR A 42 -5.27 -7.03 -17.43
CA THR A 42 -5.23 -5.57 -17.30
C THR A 42 -4.79 -5.11 -15.90
N LEU A 43 -5.13 -5.87 -14.85
CA LEU A 43 -4.74 -5.54 -13.48
C LEU A 43 -3.21 -5.62 -13.29
N ILE A 44 -2.57 -6.63 -13.87
CA ILE A 44 -1.10 -6.77 -13.78
C ILE A 44 -0.39 -5.72 -14.63
N ASP A 45 -0.92 -5.40 -15.81
CA ASP A 45 -0.37 -4.35 -16.68
C ASP A 45 -0.43 -2.97 -16.02
N GLN A 46 -1.56 -2.66 -15.35
CA GLN A 46 -1.69 -1.44 -14.56
C GLN A 46 -0.70 -1.41 -13.38
N ALA A 47 -0.53 -2.54 -12.67
CA ALA A 47 0.42 -2.63 -11.58
C ALA A 47 1.86 -2.32 -12.03
N ASP A 48 2.25 -2.87 -13.18
CA ASP A 48 3.55 -2.63 -13.82
C ASP A 48 3.70 -1.15 -14.24
N TYR A 49 2.65 -0.53 -14.80
CA TYR A 49 2.65 0.89 -15.15
C TYR A 49 2.84 1.80 -13.92
N TYR A 50 2.11 1.55 -12.84
CA TYR A 50 2.28 2.32 -11.60
C TYR A 50 3.66 2.11 -10.97
N TYR A 51 4.22 0.91 -11.07
CA TYR A 51 5.59 0.63 -10.65
C TYR A 51 6.59 1.50 -11.44
N GLN A 52 6.47 1.53 -12.77
CA GLN A 52 7.37 2.29 -13.65
C GLN A 52 7.26 3.81 -13.45
N THR A 53 6.09 4.30 -13.08
CA THR A 53 5.85 5.73 -12.80
C THR A 53 6.13 6.13 -11.36
N ASN A 54 6.76 5.25 -10.56
CA ASN A 54 7.07 5.45 -9.14
C ASN A 54 5.84 5.71 -8.23
N GLN A 55 4.65 5.29 -8.69
CA GLN A 55 3.42 5.32 -7.91
C GLN A 55 3.30 4.01 -7.12
N PHE A 56 4.16 3.86 -6.12
CA PHE A 56 4.37 2.60 -5.40
C PHE A 56 3.15 2.15 -4.59
N GLU A 57 2.34 3.07 -4.04
CA GLU A 57 1.13 2.73 -3.29
C GLU A 57 0.09 2.05 -4.19
N GLN A 58 -0.16 2.65 -5.36
CA GLN A 58 -1.10 2.13 -6.36
C GLN A 58 -0.61 0.79 -6.92
N SER A 59 0.68 0.69 -7.23
CA SER A 59 1.29 -0.55 -7.70
C SER A 59 1.14 -1.68 -6.67
N PHE A 60 1.44 -1.38 -5.39
CA PHE A 60 1.31 -2.33 -4.29
C PHE A 60 -0.13 -2.83 -4.13
N ILE A 61 -1.11 -1.90 -4.11
CA ILE A 61 -2.54 -2.24 -4.03
C ILE A 61 -2.95 -3.18 -5.17
N LEU A 62 -2.49 -2.94 -6.40
CA LEU A 62 -2.89 -3.75 -7.54
C LEU A 62 -2.25 -5.15 -7.53
N TYR A 63 -0.97 -5.28 -7.18
CA TYR A 63 -0.35 -6.60 -7.00
C TYR A 63 -1.03 -7.38 -5.87
N SER A 64 -1.30 -6.76 -4.73
CA SER A 64 -2.04 -7.39 -3.62
C SER A 64 -3.44 -7.83 -4.07
N ARG A 65 -4.16 -6.98 -4.81
CA ARG A 65 -5.49 -7.30 -5.34
C ARG A 65 -5.45 -8.48 -6.32
N TYR A 66 -4.43 -8.54 -7.18
CA TYR A 66 -4.22 -9.67 -8.10
C TYR A 66 -4.02 -10.97 -7.34
N ILE A 67 -3.14 -10.96 -6.33
CA ILE A 67 -2.86 -12.13 -5.48
C ILE A 67 -4.14 -12.58 -4.75
N THR A 68 -4.82 -11.65 -4.06
CA THR A 68 -6.04 -11.96 -3.30
C THR A 68 -7.16 -12.49 -4.18
N LEU A 69 -7.32 -11.98 -5.41
CA LEU A 69 -8.33 -12.48 -6.35
C LEU A 69 -8.19 -14.00 -6.59
N PHE A 70 -6.98 -14.49 -6.87
CA PHE A 70 -6.76 -15.88 -7.24
C PHE A 70 -6.46 -16.80 -6.05
N VAL A 71 -5.83 -16.27 -5.00
CA VAL A 71 -5.48 -17.06 -3.80
C VAL A 71 -6.67 -17.21 -2.86
N GLU A 72 -7.58 -16.22 -2.82
CA GLU A 72 -8.70 -16.19 -1.90
C GLU A 72 -10.05 -16.10 -2.60
N GLU A 73 -10.34 -14.99 -3.29
CA GLU A 73 -11.70 -14.64 -3.69
C GLU A 73 -12.32 -15.66 -4.66
N LEU A 74 -11.61 -16.01 -5.73
CA LEU A 74 -12.12 -16.98 -6.71
C LEU A 74 -12.26 -18.38 -6.11
N LYS A 75 -11.35 -18.79 -5.24
CA LYS A 75 -11.43 -20.08 -4.55
C LYS A 75 -12.63 -20.15 -3.61
N LYS A 76 -12.93 -19.05 -2.91
CA LYS A 76 -14.04 -18.97 -1.95
C LYS A 76 -15.40 -18.86 -2.63
N TYR A 77 -15.50 -18.08 -3.70
CA TYR A 77 -16.80 -17.61 -4.20
C TYR A 77 -17.17 -18.10 -5.61
N HIS A 78 -16.23 -18.61 -6.42
CA HIS A 78 -16.52 -19.03 -7.79
C HIS A 78 -16.66 -20.56 -7.92
N ARG A 79 -17.87 -21.02 -8.25
CA ARG A 79 -18.19 -22.45 -8.41
C ARG A 79 -17.28 -23.18 -9.40
N ASP A 80 -17.01 -22.56 -10.55
CA ASP A 80 -16.24 -23.20 -11.63
C ASP A 80 -14.71 -23.08 -11.48
N PHE A 81 -14.21 -22.49 -10.38
CA PHE A 81 -12.76 -22.37 -10.16
C PHE A 81 -11.98 -23.69 -10.21
N PRO A 82 -12.49 -24.81 -9.67
CA PRO A 82 -11.83 -26.11 -9.82
C PRO A 82 -11.75 -26.63 -11.27
N ASN A 83 -12.65 -26.17 -12.15
CA ASN A 83 -12.80 -26.65 -13.52
C ASN A 83 -12.04 -25.81 -14.56
N VAL A 84 -11.26 -24.81 -14.12
CA VAL A 84 -10.44 -23.99 -15.02
C VAL A 84 -9.37 -24.85 -15.69
N SER A 85 -9.05 -24.51 -16.95
CA SER A 85 -7.98 -25.16 -17.71
C SER A 85 -6.66 -25.16 -16.93
N ILE A 86 -5.91 -26.26 -17.04
CA ILE A 86 -4.60 -26.40 -16.39
C ILE A 86 -3.65 -25.29 -16.87
N ASN A 87 -3.73 -24.94 -18.17
CA ASN A 87 -2.90 -23.89 -18.77
C ASN A 87 -3.15 -22.52 -18.13
N ASP A 88 -4.41 -22.12 -17.96
CA ASP A 88 -4.75 -20.84 -17.32
C ASP A 88 -4.33 -20.82 -15.85
N ARG A 89 -4.52 -21.94 -15.14
CA ARG A 89 -4.11 -22.08 -13.74
C ARG A 89 -2.60 -21.95 -13.57
N GLU A 90 -1.81 -22.68 -14.36
CA GLU A 90 -0.35 -22.59 -14.28
C GLU A 90 0.17 -21.22 -14.74
N ARG A 91 -0.42 -20.60 -15.78
CA ARG A 91 -0.08 -19.24 -16.19
C ARG A 91 -0.21 -18.24 -15.04
N VAL A 92 -1.37 -18.21 -14.38
CA VAL A 92 -1.61 -17.28 -13.26
C VAL A 92 -0.69 -17.60 -12.08
N LYS A 93 -0.50 -18.89 -11.76
CA LYS A 93 0.39 -19.32 -10.69
C LYS A 93 1.84 -18.89 -10.94
N ASP A 94 2.30 -18.97 -12.18
CA ASP A 94 3.63 -18.48 -12.55
C ASP A 94 3.72 -16.96 -12.45
N ILE A 95 2.72 -16.19 -12.88
CA ILE A 95 2.69 -14.73 -12.70
C ILE A 95 2.74 -14.37 -11.20
N ILE A 96 1.94 -15.05 -10.38
CA ILE A 96 1.92 -14.84 -8.93
C ILE A 96 3.30 -15.09 -8.32
N ARG A 97 3.93 -16.22 -8.65
CA ARG A 97 5.22 -16.63 -8.10
C ARG A 97 6.39 -15.78 -8.59
N THR A 98 6.45 -15.50 -9.89
CA THR A 98 7.61 -14.88 -10.54
C THR A 98 7.55 -13.36 -10.54
N LYS A 99 6.36 -12.76 -10.45
CA LYS A 99 6.15 -11.32 -10.54
C LYS A 99 5.41 -10.76 -9.34
N ALA A 100 4.16 -11.16 -9.12
CA ALA A 100 3.27 -10.44 -8.19
C ALA A 100 3.77 -10.48 -6.73
N PHE A 101 4.14 -11.66 -6.21
CA PHE A 101 4.68 -11.77 -4.85
C PHE A 101 6.00 -11.01 -4.68
N PRO A 102 7.05 -11.26 -5.50
CA PRO A 102 8.31 -10.53 -5.38
C PRO A 102 8.14 -9.01 -5.45
N ARG A 103 7.28 -8.51 -6.36
CA ARG A 103 7.00 -7.07 -6.48
C ARG A 103 6.26 -6.52 -5.26
N ALA A 104 5.28 -7.24 -4.74
CA ALA A 104 4.56 -6.81 -3.54
C ALA A 104 5.48 -6.73 -2.32
N GLU A 105 6.39 -7.70 -2.15
CA GLU A 105 7.41 -7.67 -1.09
C GLU A 105 8.38 -6.50 -1.26
N GLU A 106 8.91 -6.30 -2.46
CA GLU A 106 9.79 -5.17 -2.77
C GLU A 106 9.11 -3.82 -2.48
N LEU A 107 7.86 -3.67 -2.91
CA LEU A 107 7.09 -2.44 -2.70
C LEU A 107 6.76 -2.22 -1.23
N LYS A 108 6.51 -3.28 -0.46
CA LYS A 108 6.27 -3.18 0.98
C LYS A 108 7.47 -2.55 1.70
N GLU A 109 8.69 -2.99 1.39
CA GLU A 109 9.89 -2.39 1.98
C GLU A 109 10.10 -0.94 1.54
N LYS A 110 9.91 -0.64 0.25
CA LYS A 110 9.97 0.75 -0.26
C LYS A 110 8.95 1.68 0.41
N LEU A 111 7.72 1.23 0.60
CA LEU A 111 6.67 2.00 1.26
C LEU A 111 6.96 2.18 2.74
N LYS A 112 7.52 1.16 3.40
CA LYS A 112 7.93 1.26 4.81
C LYS A 112 8.99 2.34 4.99
N GLU A 113 10.04 2.34 4.17
CA GLU A 113 11.07 3.37 4.18
C GLU A 113 10.51 4.77 3.91
N LYS A 114 9.61 4.89 2.93
CA LYS A 114 8.90 6.14 2.60
C LYS A 114 8.14 6.68 3.81
N TYR A 115 7.36 5.84 4.48
CA TYR A 115 6.53 6.28 5.60
C TYR A 115 7.30 6.56 6.89
N ILE A 116 8.38 5.83 7.15
CA ILE A 116 9.29 6.15 8.26
C ILE A 116 9.88 7.55 8.05
N ARG A 117 10.32 7.85 6.82
CA ARG A 117 10.88 9.15 6.46
C ARG A 117 9.84 10.27 6.59
N GLU A 118 8.66 10.09 5.99
CA GLU A 118 7.55 11.05 6.07
C GLU A 118 7.17 11.34 7.54
N TYR A 119 7.20 10.33 8.40
CA TYR A 119 6.89 10.48 9.82
C TYR A 119 7.97 11.32 10.53
N GLN A 120 9.24 10.99 10.33
CA GLN A 120 10.36 11.71 10.96
C GLN A 120 10.43 13.18 10.50
N GLU A 121 10.18 13.45 9.22
CA GLU A 121 10.13 14.81 8.68
C GLU A 121 9.02 15.63 9.33
N LYS A 122 7.82 15.05 9.50
CA LYS A 122 6.70 15.72 10.17
C LYS A 122 6.99 16.05 11.63
N GLN A 123 7.64 15.14 12.36
CA GLN A 123 8.01 15.40 13.76
C GLN A 123 8.98 16.57 13.87
N LYS A 124 10.04 16.60 13.05
CA LYS A 124 11.01 17.71 13.02
C LYS A 124 10.34 19.06 12.75
N THR A 125 9.44 19.12 11.77
CA THR A 125 8.72 20.36 11.49
C THR A 125 7.82 20.79 12.65
N THR A 126 7.29 19.85 13.42
CA THR A 126 6.44 20.18 14.58
C THR A 126 7.30 20.74 15.71
N ASP A 127 8.45 20.13 15.97
CA ASP A 127 9.43 20.58 16.96
C ASP A 127 9.98 21.98 16.63
N GLU A 128 10.32 22.23 15.36
CA GLU A 128 10.80 23.55 14.88
C GLU A 128 9.74 24.64 15.05
N ASN A 129 8.48 24.33 14.72
CA ASN A 129 7.37 25.26 14.89
C ASN A 129 7.13 25.56 16.39
N GLU A 130 7.12 24.54 17.26
CA GLU A 130 6.97 24.74 18.71
C GLU A 130 8.09 25.59 19.32
N GLU A 131 9.34 25.37 18.88
CA GLU A 131 10.47 26.22 19.28
C GLU A 131 10.28 27.68 18.83
N ASP A 132 9.85 27.92 17.60
CA ASP A 132 9.63 29.28 17.09
C ASP A 132 8.48 29.99 17.80
N TYR A 133 7.36 29.30 18.07
CA TYR A 133 6.27 29.85 18.89
C TYR A 133 6.73 30.15 20.32
N SER A 134 7.59 29.32 20.90
CA SER A 134 8.14 29.57 22.24
C SER A 134 9.06 30.81 22.26
N LYS A 135 9.96 30.96 21.28
CA LYS A 135 10.88 32.11 21.15
C LYS A 135 10.11 33.43 20.93
N ILE A 136 9.05 33.40 20.11
CA ILE A 136 8.16 34.54 19.89
C ILE A 136 7.41 34.92 21.17
N SER A 137 6.93 33.95 21.95
CA SER A 137 6.20 34.21 23.21
C SER A 137 7.09 34.84 24.29
N VAL A 138 8.35 34.44 24.38
CA VAL A 138 9.31 34.96 25.37
C VAL A 138 9.76 36.37 25.00
N SER A 139 9.87 36.68 23.69
CA SER A 139 10.25 38.02 23.20
C SER A 139 9.17 39.10 23.38
N THR A 140 7.87 38.74 23.40
CA THR A 140 6.80 39.73 23.59
C THR A 140 6.57 40.10 25.06
N LEU A 141 7.05 39.28 25.99
CA LEU A 141 6.98 39.52 27.44
C LEU A 141 8.11 40.43 27.97
N THR A 142 9.13 40.74 27.17
CA THR A 142 10.29 41.54 27.59
C THR A 142 10.25 43.01 27.16
N CYS A 143 9.19 43.46 26.46
CA CYS A 143 9.04 44.86 26.08
C CYS A 143 8.29 45.64 27.18
N ALA A 144 8.98 45.92 28.27
CA ALA A 144 8.53 46.91 29.26
C ALA A 144 9.13 48.28 28.90
N PRO A 145 8.32 49.31 28.61
CA PRO A 145 8.74 50.68 28.83
C PRO A 145 8.51 51.04 30.29
N ILE A 146 9.65 51.32 30.92
CA ILE A 146 9.84 52.12 32.11
C ILE A 146 9.06 53.44 31.95
N THR A 147 8.23 53.82 32.92
CA THR A 147 8.33 55.04 33.76
C THR A 147 7.01 55.24 34.52
#